data_AF-A0A0D0UWK0-F1
#
_entry.id   AF-A0A0D0UWK0-F1
#
_cell.length_a   1.000
_cell.length_b   1.000
_cell.length_c   1.000
_cell.angle_alpha   90.00
_cell.angle_beta   90.00
_cell.angle_gamma   90.00
#
_symmetry.space_group_name_H-M   'P 1'
#
loop_
_entity.id
_entity.type
_entity.pdbx_description
1 polymer ?
#
loop_
_entity_poly.entity_id
_entity_poly.type
_entity_poly.pdbx_seq_one_letter_code
_entity_poly.pdbx_strand_id
1 'polypeptide(L)'
;MAPARPARQAGSMVADTGRATPRRTYPKHTRHWVTSLAAAGAAVAATTSVAQTAGRFHWWAGFVLIPGALIGAAGGALLARGGGRAFAGYVVGCVGLLVFTVGALLMTGTMGEGWPVLVMLPCLAGVGTYLWRPTDPLARGLHRTVALLALAGAGVGVALMLIRHRLVDPGETHWWGGFVLAAGLLVGGNAVEVARHRMPYRLQAVTLLLGPAVVAALLGVRMLRGW
;
A
#
# COMPACT_ATOMS: atom_id res chain seq x y z
N MET A 1 77.38 -38.14 5.85
CA MET A 1 77.64 -37.58 4.52
C MET A 1 76.71 -36.41 4.28
N ALA A 2 77.24 -35.28 3.80
CA ALA A 2 76.54 -34.22 3.05
C ALA A 2 77.21 -34.20 1.64
N PRO A 3 76.63 -33.65 0.55
CA PRO A 3 75.80 -32.43 0.43
C PRO A 3 74.33 -32.78 0.01
N ALA A 4 73.47 -31.96 -0.63
CA ALA A 4 73.63 -30.68 -1.32
C ALA A 4 72.35 -29.80 -1.42
N ARG A 5 72.57 -28.60 -2.00
CA ARG A 5 71.62 -27.69 -2.69
C ARG A 5 72.30 -27.32 -4.04
N PRO A 6 71.66 -26.61 -5.00
CA PRO A 6 70.24 -26.44 -5.33
C PRO A 6 69.94 -26.75 -6.83
N ALA A 7 68.69 -26.58 -7.27
CA ALA A 7 68.39 -26.25 -8.66
C ALA A 7 67.34 -25.12 -8.73
N ARG A 8 67.68 -24.05 -9.44
CA ARG A 8 66.89 -22.82 -9.57
C ARG A 8 66.25 -22.83 -10.95
N GLN A 9 64.92 -22.95 -11.04
CA GLN A 9 64.22 -22.74 -12.30
C GLN A 9 63.37 -21.47 -12.20
N ALA A 10 63.95 -20.37 -12.68
CA ALA A 10 63.21 -19.16 -13.01
C ALA A 10 62.52 -19.36 -14.36
N GLY A 11 61.32 -18.79 -14.54
CA GLY A 11 60.71 -18.70 -15.87
C GLY A 11 59.29 -19.25 -15.99
N SER A 12 58.32 -18.63 -15.33
CA SER A 12 57.10 -18.25 -16.05
C SER A 12 56.48 -17.02 -15.39
N MET A 13 56.84 -15.85 -15.93
CA MET A 13 56.16 -14.59 -15.66
C MET A 13 54.82 -14.62 -16.42
N VAL A 14 53.87 -15.42 -15.94
CA VAL A 14 52.51 -15.41 -16.48
C VAL A 14 51.80 -14.19 -15.89
N ALA A 15 51.54 -13.21 -16.74
CA ALA A 15 50.66 -12.11 -16.41
C ALA A 15 49.24 -12.67 -16.22
N ASP A 16 48.85 -12.91 -14.96
CA ASP A 16 47.48 -13.31 -14.61
C ASP A 16 46.54 -12.10 -14.75
N THR A 17 46.30 -11.72 -16.01
CA THR A 17 45.54 -10.56 -16.42
C THR A 17 44.08 -10.72 -16.04
N GLY A 18 43.56 -9.77 -15.26
CA GLY A 18 42.12 -9.53 -15.22
C GLY A 18 41.27 -10.55 -14.47
N ARG A 19 41.69 -11.02 -13.27
CA ARG A 19 40.69 -11.39 -12.27
C ARG A 19 39.91 -10.14 -11.88
N ALA A 20 38.80 -9.91 -12.57
CA ALA A 20 37.78 -8.97 -12.15
C ALA A 20 37.48 -9.21 -10.67
N THR A 21 37.54 -8.14 -9.87
CA THR A 21 37.33 -8.25 -8.42
C THR A 21 36.00 -8.96 -8.16
N PRO A 22 35.95 -9.93 -7.21
CA PRO A 22 34.72 -10.66 -6.93
C PRO A 22 33.64 -9.63 -6.58
N ARG A 23 32.63 -9.56 -7.44
CA ARG A 23 31.57 -8.55 -7.43
C ARG A 23 30.97 -8.53 -6.03
N ARG A 24 31.30 -7.51 -5.24
CA ARG A 24 31.05 -7.48 -3.78
C ARG A 24 29.56 -7.70 -3.55
N THR A 25 29.18 -8.92 -3.16
CA THR A 25 27.78 -9.31 -3.02
C THR A 25 27.21 -8.59 -1.81
N TYR A 26 26.65 -7.39 -2.04
CA TYR A 26 26.02 -6.62 -0.98
C TYR A 26 25.03 -7.52 -0.23
N PRO A 27 25.10 -7.58 1.12
CA PRO A 27 24.19 -8.43 1.87
C PRO A 27 22.76 -8.03 1.54
N LYS A 28 21.88 -9.03 1.31
CA LYS A 28 20.52 -8.84 0.78
C LYS A 28 19.76 -7.70 1.50
N HIS A 29 19.97 -7.56 2.81
CA HIS A 29 19.42 -6.50 3.66
C HIS A 29 19.74 -5.06 3.21
N THR A 30 20.93 -4.79 2.67
CA THR A 30 21.31 -3.45 2.17
C THR A 30 20.57 -3.11 0.88
N ARG A 31 20.39 -4.10 0.00
CA ARG A 31 19.69 -3.89 -1.29
C ARG A 31 18.26 -3.39 -1.09
N HIS A 32 17.52 -3.97 -0.15
CA HIS A 32 16.14 -3.56 0.14
C HIS A 32 16.03 -2.11 0.65
N TRP A 33 16.97 -1.66 1.50
CA TRP A 33 17.03 -0.26 1.93
C TRP A 33 17.37 0.69 0.79
N VAL A 34 18.38 0.36 -0.02
CA VAL A 34 18.77 1.19 -1.18
C VAL A 34 17.61 1.30 -2.18
N THR A 35 16.90 0.21 -2.48
CA THR A 35 15.73 0.28 -3.37
C THR A 35 14.59 1.11 -2.78
N SER A 36 14.33 1.00 -1.47
CA SER A 36 13.24 1.74 -0.83
C SER A 36 13.56 3.24 -0.70
N LEU A 37 14.81 3.59 -0.39
CA LEU A 37 15.30 4.97 -0.37
C LEU A 37 15.38 5.58 -1.77
N ALA A 38 15.78 4.82 -2.78
CA ALA A 38 15.78 5.28 -4.18
C ALA A 38 14.35 5.56 -4.67
N ALA A 39 13.38 4.69 -4.35
CA ALA A 39 11.97 4.93 -4.67
C ALA A 39 11.41 6.17 -3.95
N ALA A 40 11.72 6.34 -2.66
CA ALA A 40 11.32 7.51 -1.88
C ALA A 40 11.95 8.81 -2.42
N GLY A 41 13.25 8.79 -2.74
CA GLY A 41 13.95 9.93 -3.33
C GLY A 41 13.41 10.30 -4.72
N ALA A 42 13.12 9.31 -5.56
CA ALA A 42 12.48 9.52 -6.85
C ALA A 42 11.06 10.11 -6.71
N ALA A 43 10.27 9.64 -5.74
CA ALA A 43 8.95 10.19 -5.46
C ALA A 43 9.01 11.66 -4.98
N VAL A 44 9.92 11.99 -4.06
CA VAL A 44 10.16 13.37 -3.60
C VAL A 44 10.60 14.26 -4.76
N ALA A 45 11.56 13.80 -5.58
CA ALA A 45 12.05 14.53 -6.74
C ALA A 45 10.93 14.79 -7.76
N ALA A 46 10.14 13.77 -8.11
CA ALA A 46 8.99 13.90 -9.01
C ALA A 46 7.95 14.89 -8.47
N THR A 47 7.56 14.80 -7.20
CA THR A 47 6.61 15.74 -6.57
C THR A 47 7.15 17.17 -6.58
N THR A 48 8.43 17.36 -6.29
CA THR A 48 9.09 18.67 -6.32
C THR A 48 9.12 19.24 -7.74
N SER A 49 9.50 18.45 -8.74
CA SER A 49 9.51 18.84 -10.15
C SER A 49 8.12 19.21 -10.64
N VAL A 50 7.08 18.41 -10.32
CA VAL A 50 5.69 18.71 -10.68
C VAL A 50 5.25 20.04 -10.06
N ALA A 51 5.50 20.25 -8.76
CA ALA A 51 5.14 21.50 -8.07
C ALA A 51 5.84 22.73 -8.64
N GLN A 52 7.12 22.60 -9.03
CA GLN A 52 7.89 23.66 -9.69
C GLN A 52 7.36 23.94 -11.11
N THR A 53 7.16 22.91 -11.94
CA THR A 53 6.64 23.08 -13.31
C THR A 53 5.21 23.63 -13.35
N ALA A 54 4.40 23.35 -12.32
CA ALA A 54 3.06 23.92 -12.18
C ALA A 54 3.05 25.35 -11.60
N GLY A 55 4.21 25.90 -11.21
CA GLY A 55 4.30 27.22 -10.57
C GLY A 55 3.68 27.30 -9.17
N ARG A 56 3.38 26.16 -8.54
CA ARG A 56 2.68 26.06 -7.24
C ARG A 56 3.59 25.53 -6.12
N PHE A 57 4.89 25.78 -6.18
CA PHE A 57 5.89 25.21 -5.27
C PHE A 57 5.90 25.87 -3.87
N HIS A 58 5.64 25.08 -2.83
CA HIS A 58 5.66 25.51 -1.43
C HIS A 58 6.80 24.84 -0.65
N TRP A 59 7.98 25.46 -0.62
CA TRP A 59 9.21 24.88 -0.04
C TRP A 59 9.05 24.28 1.36
N TRP A 60 8.25 24.93 2.22
CA TRP A 60 8.00 24.51 3.61
C TRP A 60 7.29 23.15 3.69
N ALA A 61 6.56 22.73 2.66
CA ALA A 61 5.93 21.41 2.61
C ALA A 61 6.98 20.27 2.60
N GLY A 62 8.25 20.56 2.29
CA GLY A 62 9.38 19.65 2.45
C GLY A 62 9.50 19.07 3.87
N PHE A 63 9.13 19.83 4.90
CA PHE A 63 9.12 19.37 6.30
C PHE A 63 8.09 18.26 6.58
N VAL A 64 7.11 18.05 5.70
CA VAL A 64 6.12 16.96 5.79
C VAL A 64 6.42 15.87 4.75
N LEU A 65 6.72 16.30 3.51
CA LEU A 65 6.99 15.42 2.37
C LEU A 65 8.18 14.48 2.62
N ILE A 66 9.32 15.02 3.10
CA ILE A 66 10.55 14.25 3.26
C ILE A 66 10.43 13.23 4.42
N PRO A 67 9.95 13.58 5.63
CA PRO A 67 9.69 12.58 6.67
C PRO A 67 8.69 11.51 6.24
N GLY A 68 7.60 11.87 5.53
CA GLY A 68 6.65 10.91 4.97
C GLY A 68 7.34 9.90 4.03
N ALA A 69 8.18 10.39 3.12
CA ALA A 69 8.96 9.55 2.21
C ALA A 69 9.92 8.60 2.95
N LEU A 70 10.58 9.08 4.01
CA LEU A 70 11.51 8.27 4.83
C LEU A 70 10.79 7.21 5.67
N ILE A 71 9.62 7.54 6.24
CA ILE A 71 8.75 6.57 6.93
C ILE A 71 8.28 5.50 5.93
N GLY A 72 7.85 5.92 4.73
CA GLY A 72 7.49 5.01 3.64
C GLY A 72 8.65 4.09 3.23
N ALA A 73 9.86 4.63 3.13
CA ALA A 73 11.08 3.86 2.83
C ALA A 73 11.40 2.83 3.93
N ALA A 74 11.26 3.19 5.20
CA ALA A 74 11.44 2.27 6.32
C ALA A 74 10.39 1.13 6.30
N GLY A 75 9.13 1.46 6.03
CA GLY A 75 8.05 0.49 5.85
C GLY A 75 8.30 -0.47 4.69
N GLY A 76 8.65 0.04 3.52
CA GLY A 76 9.00 -0.76 2.33
C GLY A 76 10.21 -1.67 2.56
N ALA A 77 11.26 -1.18 3.22
CA ALA A 77 12.42 -1.99 3.58
C ALA A 77 12.09 -3.10 4.59
N LEU A 78 11.15 -2.87 5.53
CA LEU A 78 10.64 -3.90 6.45
C LEU A 78 9.74 -4.92 5.74
N LEU A 79 8.87 -4.47 4.84
CA LEU A 79 7.97 -5.32 4.06
C LEU A 79 8.77 -6.27 3.15
N ALA A 80 9.77 -5.75 2.43
CA ALA A 80 10.61 -6.52 1.51
C ALA A 80 11.52 -7.56 2.19
N ARG A 81 11.69 -7.48 3.52
CA ARG A 81 12.39 -8.49 4.32
C ARG A 81 11.53 -9.71 4.66
N GLY A 82 10.20 -9.60 4.54
CA GLY A 82 9.27 -10.70 4.81
C GLY A 82 9.17 -11.12 6.29
N GLY A 83 8.52 -12.27 6.51
CA GLY A 83 8.29 -12.84 7.85
C GLY A 83 7.30 -12.05 8.71
N GLY A 84 7.26 -12.33 10.02
CA GLY A 84 6.28 -11.72 10.95
C GLY A 84 6.35 -10.20 11.07
N ARG A 85 7.45 -9.56 10.62
CA ARG A 85 7.58 -8.08 10.60
C ARG A 85 7.00 -7.43 9.34
N ALA A 86 6.56 -8.22 8.35
CA ALA A 86 5.97 -7.71 7.11
C ALA A 86 4.69 -6.89 7.36
N PHE A 87 3.84 -7.29 8.32
CA PHE A 87 2.65 -6.52 8.71
C PHE A 87 3.01 -5.14 9.30
N ALA A 88 4.01 -5.08 10.20
CA ALA A 88 4.49 -3.81 10.73
C ALA A 88 5.09 -2.92 9.62
N GLY A 89 5.87 -3.51 8.70
CA GLY A 89 6.37 -2.80 7.52
C GLY A 89 5.27 -2.26 6.61
N TYR A 90 4.18 -3.03 6.44
CA TYR A 90 3.01 -2.61 5.70
C TYR A 90 2.32 -1.39 6.34
N VAL A 91 2.02 -1.46 7.65
CA VAL A 91 1.38 -0.37 8.39
C VAL A 91 2.24 0.89 8.36
N VAL A 92 3.55 0.77 8.64
CA VAL A 92 4.50 1.89 8.56
C VAL A 92 4.57 2.47 7.14
N GLY A 93 4.58 1.62 6.12
CA GLY A 93 4.57 2.03 4.71
C GLY A 93 3.31 2.83 4.35
N CYS A 94 2.14 2.39 4.82
CA CYS A 94 0.86 3.08 4.58
C CYS A 94 0.80 4.43 5.31
N VAL A 95 1.27 4.50 6.56
CA VAL A 95 1.39 5.78 7.30
C VAL A 95 2.35 6.73 6.59
N GLY A 96 3.51 6.26 6.14
CA GLY A 96 4.46 7.05 5.37
C GLY A 96 3.88 7.57 4.05
N LEU A 97 3.13 6.75 3.32
CA LEU A 97 2.46 7.13 2.07
C LEU A 97 1.37 8.19 2.30
N LEU A 98 0.61 8.11 3.40
CA LEU A 98 -0.37 9.13 3.78
C LEU A 98 0.30 10.46 4.10
N VAL A 99 1.32 10.46 4.96
CA VAL A 99 2.09 11.67 5.31
C VAL A 99 2.77 12.26 4.08
N PHE A 100 3.34 11.43 3.22
CA PHE A 100 3.92 11.84 1.94
C PHE A 100 2.89 12.51 1.03
N THR A 101 1.68 11.96 0.93
CA THR A 101 0.63 12.54 0.08
C THR A 101 0.12 13.86 0.64
N VAL A 102 -0.04 13.98 1.96
CA VAL A 102 -0.31 15.29 2.60
C VAL A 102 0.80 16.28 2.25
N GLY A 103 2.07 15.88 2.41
CA GLY A 103 3.22 16.69 1.98
C GLY A 103 3.18 17.08 0.51
N ALA A 104 2.74 16.20 -0.38
CA ALA A 104 2.61 16.46 -1.81
C ALA A 104 1.49 17.46 -2.13
N LEU A 105 0.32 17.31 -1.51
CA LEU A 105 -0.81 18.24 -1.65
C LEU A 105 -0.51 19.63 -1.10
N LEU A 106 0.25 19.70 0.00
CA LEU A 106 0.76 20.98 0.54
C LEU A 106 1.81 21.58 -0.40
N MET A 107 2.75 20.77 -0.90
CA MET A 107 3.82 21.19 -1.81
C MET A 107 3.26 21.80 -3.10
N THR A 108 2.15 21.28 -3.63
CA THR A 108 1.46 21.77 -4.84
C THR A 108 0.34 22.78 -4.56
N GLY A 109 0.10 23.16 -3.30
CA GLY A 109 -1.02 24.04 -2.92
C GLY A 109 -2.41 23.46 -3.19
N THR A 110 -2.53 22.17 -3.49
CA THR A 110 -3.79 21.50 -3.87
C THR A 110 -4.51 20.86 -2.69
N MET A 111 -4.15 21.15 -1.44
CA MET A 111 -4.80 20.55 -0.26
C MET A 111 -6.33 20.79 -0.22
N GLY A 112 -6.78 21.97 -0.66
CA GLY A 112 -8.19 22.25 -0.87
C GLY A 112 -8.83 21.38 -1.95
N GLU A 113 -8.09 21.02 -3.01
CA GLU A 113 -8.51 20.27 -4.20
C GLU A 113 -8.48 18.75 -4.02
N GLY A 114 -7.37 18.22 -3.52
CA GLY A 114 -7.04 16.79 -3.45
C GLY A 114 -7.52 16.04 -2.21
N TRP A 115 -8.36 16.63 -1.34
CA TRP A 115 -8.90 15.91 -0.18
C TRP A 115 -9.60 14.57 -0.51
N PRO A 116 -10.24 14.33 -1.68
CA PRO A 116 -10.77 13.00 -2.02
C PRO A 116 -9.68 11.92 -2.09
N VAL A 117 -8.43 12.29 -2.40
CA VAL A 117 -7.28 11.37 -2.38
C VAL A 117 -6.95 10.90 -0.96
N LEU A 118 -7.21 11.73 0.05
CA LEU A 118 -7.06 11.36 1.47
C LEU A 118 -8.15 10.36 1.93
N VAL A 119 -9.27 10.28 1.23
CA VAL A 119 -10.28 9.22 1.41
C VAL A 119 -9.85 7.94 0.66
N MET A 120 -9.34 8.08 -0.56
CA MET A 120 -8.90 6.93 -1.38
C MET A 120 -7.68 6.19 -0.79
N LEU A 121 -6.68 6.89 -0.26
CA LEU A 121 -5.42 6.27 0.15
C LEU A 121 -5.54 5.25 1.30
N PRO A 122 -6.22 5.54 2.43
CA PRO A 122 -6.48 4.54 3.47
C PRO A 122 -7.28 3.36 2.93
N CYS A 123 -8.17 3.61 1.98
CA CYS A 123 -8.98 2.59 1.33
C CYS A 123 -8.12 1.68 0.42
N LEU A 124 -7.22 2.23 -0.40
CA LEU A 124 -6.27 1.43 -1.18
C LEU A 124 -5.29 0.64 -0.28
N ALA A 125 -4.91 1.20 0.88
CA ALA A 125 -4.20 0.49 1.95
C ALA A 125 -5.06 -0.58 2.67
N GLY A 126 -6.39 -0.56 2.52
CA GLY A 126 -7.25 -1.68 2.90
C GLY A 126 -7.29 -2.78 1.84
N VAL A 127 -7.28 -2.41 0.55
CA VAL A 127 -7.30 -3.36 -0.59
C VAL A 127 -6.08 -4.29 -0.57
N GLY A 128 -4.89 -3.78 -0.24
CA GLY A 128 -3.67 -4.60 -0.21
C GLY A 128 -3.72 -5.77 0.79
N THR A 129 -4.62 -5.72 1.78
CA THR A 129 -4.85 -6.84 2.71
C THR A 129 -5.40 -8.10 2.04
N TYR A 130 -5.96 -8.01 0.82
CA TYR A 130 -6.37 -9.16 -0.01
C TYR A 130 -5.22 -10.11 -0.35
N LEU A 131 -3.98 -9.60 -0.36
CA LEU A 131 -2.79 -10.41 -0.64
C LEU A 131 -2.37 -11.27 0.55
N TRP A 132 -2.88 -10.99 1.76
CA TRP A 132 -2.68 -11.89 2.89
C TRP A 132 -3.56 -13.13 2.74
N ARG A 133 -2.93 -14.30 2.84
CA ARG A 133 -3.57 -15.61 2.75
C ARG A 133 -3.43 -16.35 4.08
N PRO A 134 -4.23 -16.02 5.11
CA PRO A 134 -4.26 -16.81 6.34
C PRO A 134 -4.59 -18.27 6.04
N THR A 135 -4.06 -19.17 6.86
CA THR A 135 -4.42 -20.58 6.88
C THR A 135 -5.87 -20.77 7.33
N ASP A 136 -6.28 -20.05 8.39
CA ASP A 136 -7.66 -20.00 8.87
C ASP A 136 -8.60 -19.38 7.81
N PRO A 137 -9.62 -20.13 7.33
CA PRO A 137 -10.56 -19.62 6.35
C PRO A 137 -11.50 -18.51 6.87
N LEU A 138 -11.72 -18.37 8.18
CA LEU A 138 -12.45 -17.21 8.73
C LEU A 138 -11.62 -15.93 8.62
N ALA A 139 -10.35 -15.98 9.01
CA ALA A 139 -9.44 -14.84 8.85
C ALA A 139 -9.28 -14.46 7.37
N ARG A 140 -9.23 -15.45 6.46
CA ARG A 140 -9.21 -15.23 5.01
C ARG A 140 -10.48 -14.54 4.51
N GLY A 141 -11.65 -14.99 4.97
CA GLY A 141 -12.92 -14.32 4.68
C GLY A 141 -12.94 -12.89 5.19
N LEU A 142 -12.41 -12.63 6.40
CA LEU A 142 -12.36 -11.27 6.97
C LEU A 142 -11.46 -10.34 6.15
N HIS A 143 -10.25 -10.77 5.77
CA HIS A 143 -9.37 -9.97 4.90
C HIS A 143 -10.01 -9.71 3.54
N ARG A 144 -10.75 -10.69 2.98
CA ARG A 144 -11.51 -10.50 1.74
C ARG A 144 -12.60 -9.45 1.89
N THR A 145 -13.41 -9.49 2.96
CA THR A 145 -14.41 -8.44 3.25
C THR A 145 -13.75 -7.08 3.42
N VAL A 146 -12.70 -6.96 4.24
CA VAL A 146 -12.00 -5.69 4.48
C VAL A 146 -11.46 -5.11 3.18
N ALA A 147 -10.80 -5.92 2.35
CA ALA A 147 -10.27 -5.46 1.06
C ALA A 147 -11.37 -5.04 0.07
N LEU A 148 -12.50 -5.75 0.01
CA LEU A 148 -13.62 -5.40 -0.86
C LEU A 148 -14.35 -4.14 -0.38
N LEU A 149 -14.56 -3.98 0.92
CA LEU A 149 -15.11 -2.75 1.51
C LEU A 149 -14.17 -1.57 1.27
N ALA A 150 -12.87 -1.78 1.37
CA ALA A 150 -11.88 -0.76 1.09
C ALA A 150 -11.80 -0.42 -0.42
N LEU A 151 -12.06 -1.38 -1.32
CA LEU A 151 -12.25 -1.08 -2.74
C LEU A 151 -13.48 -0.19 -2.97
N ALA A 152 -14.60 -0.47 -2.29
CA ALA A 152 -15.81 0.37 -2.33
C ALA A 152 -15.54 1.78 -1.77
N GLY A 153 -14.78 1.90 -0.67
CA GLY A 153 -14.35 3.19 -0.10
C GLY A 153 -13.39 3.97 -1.02
N ALA A 154 -12.52 3.30 -1.77
CA ALA A 154 -11.76 3.95 -2.84
C ALA A 154 -12.69 4.48 -3.94
N GLY A 155 -13.73 3.71 -4.29
CA GLY A 155 -14.80 4.16 -5.19
C GLY A 155 -15.54 5.41 -4.70
N VAL A 156 -15.78 5.56 -3.40
CA VAL A 156 -16.34 6.80 -2.81
C VAL A 156 -15.42 7.99 -3.09
N GLY A 157 -14.11 7.83 -2.88
CA GLY A 157 -13.13 8.89 -3.16
C GLY A 157 -13.02 9.25 -4.65
N VAL A 158 -13.17 8.26 -5.55
CA VAL A 158 -13.29 8.50 -7.00
C VAL A 158 -14.57 9.28 -7.31
N ALA A 159 -15.72 8.89 -6.76
CA ALA A 159 -16.99 9.60 -6.96
C ALA A 159 -16.91 11.05 -6.47
N LEU A 160 -16.34 11.29 -5.28
CA LEU A 160 -16.08 12.63 -4.75
C LEU A 160 -15.17 13.45 -5.67
N MET A 161 -14.16 12.84 -6.29
CA MET A 161 -13.29 13.50 -7.25
C MET A 161 -14.02 13.86 -8.56
N LEU A 162 -14.85 12.95 -9.09
CA LEU A 162 -15.68 13.20 -10.28
C LEU A 162 -16.71 14.33 -10.05
N ILE A 163 -17.40 14.29 -8.90
CA ILE A 163 -18.36 15.32 -8.48
C ILE A 163 -17.67 16.66 -8.35
N ARG A 164 -16.50 16.69 -7.70
CA ARG A 164 -15.72 17.91 -7.53
C ARG A 164 -15.31 18.54 -8.86
N HIS A 165 -14.80 17.74 -9.79
CA HIS A 165 -14.41 18.21 -11.12
C HIS A 165 -15.62 18.46 -12.04
N ARG A 166 -16.85 18.38 -11.53
CA ARG A 166 -18.12 18.56 -12.27
C ARG A 166 -18.25 17.64 -13.48
N LEU A 167 -17.61 16.46 -13.41
CA LEU A 167 -17.71 15.40 -14.41
C LEU A 167 -18.96 14.53 -14.19
N VAL A 168 -19.50 14.55 -12.97
CA VAL A 168 -20.76 13.92 -12.58
C VAL A 168 -21.51 14.89 -11.68
N ASP A 169 -22.76 15.20 -12.00
CA ASP A 169 -23.68 15.86 -11.07
C ASP A 169 -24.69 14.82 -10.58
N PRO A 170 -24.70 14.44 -9.29
CA PRO A 170 -25.66 13.49 -8.76
C PRO A 170 -27.07 14.09 -8.58
N GLY A 171 -27.22 15.42 -8.65
CA GLY A 171 -28.48 16.11 -8.38
C GLY A 171 -29.07 15.76 -7.00
N GLU A 172 -30.37 15.52 -6.95
CA GLU A 172 -31.07 15.06 -5.72
C GLU A 172 -30.82 13.57 -5.39
N THR A 173 -30.06 12.86 -6.22
CA THR A 173 -29.81 11.43 -6.02
C THR A 173 -28.89 11.23 -4.83
N HIS A 174 -29.37 10.48 -3.84
CA HIS A 174 -28.64 10.12 -2.63
C HIS A 174 -27.59 9.03 -2.91
N TRP A 175 -26.62 9.36 -3.77
CA TRP A 175 -25.60 8.46 -4.33
C TRP A 175 -24.81 7.68 -3.26
N TRP A 176 -24.62 8.26 -2.08
CA TRP A 176 -24.05 7.60 -0.89
C TRP A 176 -24.76 6.29 -0.54
N GLY A 177 -26.10 6.22 -0.70
CA GLY A 177 -26.88 5.02 -0.44
C GLY A 177 -26.46 3.82 -1.31
N GLY A 178 -25.96 4.07 -2.52
CA GLY A 178 -25.40 3.04 -3.40
C GLY A 178 -24.13 2.40 -2.82
N PHE A 179 -23.24 3.20 -2.21
CA PHE A 179 -22.04 2.70 -1.56
C PHE A 179 -22.35 1.96 -0.25
N VAL A 180 -23.32 2.44 0.53
CA VAL A 180 -23.79 1.77 1.75
C VAL A 180 -24.47 0.43 1.43
N LEU A 181 -25.28 0.39 0.36
CA LEU A 181 -25.87 -0.86 -0.15
C LEU A 181 -24.80 -1.82 -0.65
N ALA A 182 -23.82 -1.35 -1.43
CA ALA A 182 -22.70 -2.17 -1.90
C ALA A 182 -21.90 -2.75 -0.71
N ALA A 183 -21.66 -1.98 0.35
CA ALA A 183 -21.02 -2.49 1.57
C ALA A 183 -21.83 -3.63 2.20
N GLY A 184 -23.16 -3.48 2.33
CA GLY A 184 -24.05 -4.55 2.81
C GLY A 184 -23.98 -5.82 1.95
N LEU A 185 -24.00 -5.67 0.62
CA LEU A 185 -23.90 -6.78 -0.33
C LEU A 185 -22.53 -7.50 -0.25
N LEU A 186 -21.43 -6.76 -0.07
CA LEU A 186 -20.09 -7.33 0.06
C LEU A 186 -19.92 -8.14 1.36
N VAL A 187 -20.44 -7.61 2.49
CA VAL A 187 -20.43 -8.33 3.78
C VAL A 187 -21.33 -9.57 3.70
N GLY A 188 -22.54 -9.43 3.14
CA GLY A 188 -23.49 -10.54 2.99
C GLY A 188 -22.99 -11.64 2.04
N GLY A 189 -22.40 -11.27 0.90
CA GLY A 189 -21.79 -12.21 -0.04
C GLY A 189 -20.65 -13.01 0.60
N ASN A 190 -19.82 -12.36 1.41
CA ASN A 190 -18.77 -13.06 2.15
C ASN A 190 -19.32 -13.92 3.30
N ALA A 191 -20.43 -13.54 3.93
CA ALA A 191 -21.13 -14.41 4.89
C ALA A 191 -21.63 -15.71 4.23
N VAL A 192 -22.15 -15.63 3.01
CA VAL A 192 -22.52 -16.80 2.19
C VAL A 192 -21.30 -17.65 1.82
N GLU A 193 -20.15 -17.02 1.55
CA GLU A 193 -18.89 -17.75 1.30
C GLU A 193 -18.39 -18.48 2.56
N VAL A 194 -18.39 -17.81 3.72
CA VAL A 194 -18.06 -18.41 5.03
C VAL A 194 -19.00 -19.57 5.36
N ALA A 195 -20.30 -19.47 5.02
CA ALA A 195 -21.26 -20.55 5.21
C ALA A 195 -20.95 -21.83 4.39
N ARG A 196 -20.20 -21.72 3.29
CA ARG A 196 -19.77 -22.88 2.48
C ARG A 196 -18.58 -23.64 3.09
N HIS A 197 -17.81 -23.00 3.97
CA HIS A 197 -16.68 -23.63 4.62
C HIS A 197 -17.11 -24.51 5.81
N ARG A 198 -16.48 -25.68 5.96
CA ARG A 198 -16.66 -26.56 7.12
C ARG A 198 -15.77 -26.07 8.27
N MET A 199 -16.35 -25.29 9.18
CA MET A 199 -15.71 -24.79 10.40
C MET A 199 -16.62 -25.00 11.62
N PRO A 200 -16.08 -25.28 12.82
CA PRO A 200 -16.90 -25.52 14.02
C PRO A 200 -17.72 -24.29 14.46
N TYR A 201 -17.17 -23.09 14.30
CA TYR A 201 -17.81 -21.80 14.66
C TYR A 201 -18.55 -21.13 13.48
N ARG A 202 -18.86 -21.87 12.40
CA ARG A 202 -19.48 -21.33 11.18
C ARG A 202 -20.74 -20.50 11.44
N LEU A 203 -21.66 -20.99 12.29
CA LEU A 203 -22.92 -20.30 12.56
C LEU A 203 -22.69 -18.94 13.22
N GLN A 204 -21.80 -18.86 14.21
CA GLN A 204 -21.44 -17.61 14.89
C GLN A 204 -20.80 -16.60 13.93
N ALA A 205 -19.91 -17.08 13.04
CA ALA A 205 -19.29 -16.22 12.03
C ALA A 205 -20.30 -15.67 11.01
N VAL A 206 -21.26 -16.49 10.58
CA VAL A 206 -22.33 -16.06 9.65
C VAL A 206 -23.27 -15.07 10.33
N THR A 207 -23.71 -15.32 11.57
CA THR A 207 -24.61 -14.39 12.28
C THR A 207 -23.94 -13.04 12.57
N LEU A 208 -22.65 -13.04 12.92
CA LEU A 208 -21.87 -11.81 13.15
C LEU A 208 -21.76 -10.93 11.89
N LEU A 209 -21.67 -11.54 10.70
CA LEU A 209 -21.63 -10.81 9.42
C LEU A 209 -23.03 -10.42 8.91
N LEU A 210 -24.04 -11.25 9.15
CA LEU A 210 -25.39 -11.06 8.61
C LEU A 210 -26.08 -9.81 9.17
N GLY A 211 -25.93 -9.53 10.47
CA GLY A 211 -26.52 -8.35 11.11
C GLY A 211 -26.07 -7.03 10.44
N PRO A 212 -24.76 -6.73 10.41
CA PRO A 212 -24.22 -5.56 9.71
C PRO A 212 -24.56 -5.53 8.22
N ALA A 213 -24.55 -6.68 7.53
CA ALA A 213 -24.91 -6.77 6.11
C ALA A 213 -26.35 -6.33 5.84
N VAL A 214 -27.31 -6.85 6.61
CA VAL A 214 -28.74 -6.52 6.48
C VAL A 214 -29.00 -5.06 6.86
N VAL A 215 -28.42 -4.58 7.97
CA VAL A 215 -28.58 -3.17 8.40
C VAL A 215 -28.02 -2.21 7.34
N ALA A 216 -26.82 -2.47 6.81
CA ALA A 216 -26.23 -1.65 5.75
C ALA A 216 -27.06 -1.72 4.44
N ALA A 217 -27.52 -2.90 4.03
CA ALA A 217 -28.35 -3.02 2.83
C ALA A 217 -29.68 -2.26 2.96
N LEU A 218 -30.38 -2.39 4.09
CA LEU A 218 -31.63 -1.67 4.36
C LEU A 218 -31.41 -0.16 4.45
N LEU A 219 -30.34 0.29 5.12
CA LEU A 219 -29.99 1.70 5.21
C LEU A 219 -29.64 2.29 3.83
N GLY A 220 -28.88 1.55 3.01
CA GLY A 220 -28.56 1.95 1.64
C GLY A 220 -29.80 2.06 0.75
N VAL A 221 -30.71 1.08 0.82
CA VAL A 221 -32.01 1.13 0.12
C VAL A 221 -32.88 2.28 0.62
N ARG A 222 -32.89 2.56 1.93
CA ARG A 222 -33.61 3.73 2.49
C ARG A 222 -33.03 5.01 1.93
N MET A 223 -31.73 5.25 2.07
CA MET A 223 -31.04 6.43 1.53
C MET A 223 -31.33 6.64 0.04
N LEU A 224 -31.24 5.59 -0.79
CA LEU A 224 -31.54 5.66 -2.23
C LEU A 224 -33.00 6.06 -2.55
N ARG A 225 -33.93 5.88 -1.60
CA ARG A 225 -35.34 6.29 -1.70
C ARG A 225 -35.64 7.63 -1.01
N GLY A 226 -34.61 8.36 -0.55
CA GLY A 226 -34.74 9.55 0.29
C GLY A 226 -34.84 9.23 1.79
N TRP A 227 -34.77 10.27 2.64
CA TRP A 227 -34.80 10.14 4.10
C TRP A 227 -36.20 10.16 4.73
#